data_AF-A0A231H6A5-F1
#
_entry.id   AF-A0A231H6A5-F1
#
_cell.length_a   1.000
_cell.length_b   1.000
_cell.length_c   1.000
_cell.angle_alpha   90.00
_cell.angle_beta   90.00
_cell.angle_gamma   90.00
#
_symmetry.space_group_name_H-M   'P 1'
#
loop_
_entity.id
_entity.type
_entity.pdbx_description
1 polymer ?
#
loop_
_entity_poly.entity_id
_entity_poly.type
_entity_poly.pdbx_seq_one_letter_code
_entity_poly.pdbx_strand_id
1 'polypeptide(L)'
;MFETGGLQQLDQTTWGNPATRDIITLSYIDLVPDLPAPLSDIDTLRRRLTELQAEFGCLIEAHAISVDSQPALLRLEKFPLADQATGLGFTAGIVVPKAGCSAIVKIMCPETGRSGVREAAVVPKVGFANMFPPHPYAPEVKGKLPYNIADDARWDPQFPDHPLTRARRWITHVSRTARIDPRFAALPPFPGPAGAEAPTGKAPTGKAAPTGKAPTGKTESPAASVTPVAKPDPGKTTPIPAQTSVSDGKATVAPPPLPRAARANAAAVSR
;
A
#
# COMPACT_ATOMS: atom_id res chain seq x y z
N MET A 1 -9.89 -11.97 -1.35
CA MET A 1 -9.49 -13.21 -0.64
C MET A 1 -8.03 -13.50 -0.95
N PHE A 2 -7.28 -14.12 -0.04
CA PHE A 2 -5.90 -14.59 -0.27
C PHE A 2 -5.65 -15.85 0.58
N GLU A 3 -4.62 -16.63 0.25
CA GLU A 3 -4.27 -17.87 0.96
C GLU A 3 -3.61 -17.60 2.32
N THR A 4 -4.09 -18.25 3.38
CA THR A 4 -3.68 -17.98 4.78
C THR A 4 -2.96 -19.16 5.44
N GLY A 5 -2.32 -20.03 4.66
CA GLY A 5 -1.71 -21.27 5.14
C GLY A 5 -0.75 -21.06 6.33
N GLY A 6 -1.02 -21.73 7.45
CA GLY A 6 -0.23 -21.61 8.69
C GLY A 6 -0.58 -20.40 9.58
N LEU A 7 -1.64 -19.64 9.26
CA LEU A 7 -2.17 -18.57 10.11
C LEU A 7 -3.46 -19.01 10.82
N GLN A 8 -3.62 -18.59 12.06
CA GLN A 8 -4.87 -18.66 12.80
C GLN A 8 -5.71 -17.41 12.51
N GLN A 9 -6.98 -17.58 12.13
CA GLN A 9 -7.91 -16.46 12.05
C GLN A 9 -8.23 -15.94 13.47
N LEU A 10 -8.06 -14.64 13.69
CA LEU A 10 -8.31 -13.98 14.98
C LEU A 10 -9.66 -13.25 14.97
N ASP A 11 -10.02 -12.64 13.84
CA ASP A 11 -11.32 -12.03 13.57
C ASP A 11 -11.67 -12.10 12.06
N GLN A 12 -12.74 -11.46 11.61
CA GLN A 12 -13.18 -11.50 10.20
C GLN A 12 -12.15 -10.95 9.19
N THR A 13 -11.22 -10.12 9.67
CA THR A 13 -10.25 -9.35 8.88
C THR A 13 -8.79 -9.55 9.31
N THR A 14 -8.56 -10.24 10.42
CA THR A 14 -7.23 -10.42 11.02
C THR A 14 -6.85 -11.89 11.13
N TRP A 15 -5.63 -12.22 10.71
CA TRP A 15 -4.99 -13.51 10.88
C TRP A 15 -3.64 -13.34 11.57
N GLY A 16 -3.30 -14.26 12.46
CA GLY A 16 -2.05 -14.23 13.23
C GLY A 16 -1.28 -15.55 13.14
N ASN A 17 0.04 -15.48 13.10
CA ASN A 17 0.90 -16.64 13.32
C ASN A 17 1.29 -16.70 14.81
N PRO A 18 0.87 -17.72 15.59
CA PRO A 18 1.17 -17.77 17.02
C PRO A 18 2.66 -18.00 17.33
N ALA A 19 3.44 -18.59 16.40
CA ALA A 19 4.86 -18.86 16.61
C ALA A 19 5.75 -17.65 16.30
N THR A 20 5.50 -16.92 15.21
CA THR A 20 6.30 -15.76 14.80
C THR A 20 5.71 -14.41 15.26
N ARG A 21 4.47 -14.42 15.77
CA ARG A 21 3.66 -13.23 16.09
C ARG A 21 3.43 -12.30 14.90
N ASP A 22 3.58 -12.82 13.68
CA ASP A 22 3.20 -12.12 12.46
C ASP A 22 1.67 -11.89 12.45
N ILE A 23 1.22 -10.71 12.07
CA ILE A 23 -0.22 -10.35 11.96
C ILE A 23 -0.50 -9.86 10.55
N ILE A 24 -1.52 -10.41 9.90
CA ILE A 24 -2.06 -9.91 8.63
C ILE A 24 -3.45 -9.33 8.90
N THR A 25 -3.65 -8.08 8.50
CA THR A 25 -4.93 -7.35 8.56
C THR A 25 -5.38 -6.98 7.16
N LEU A 26 -6.63 -7.29 6.81
CA LEU A 26 -7.36 -6.74 5.68
C LEU A 26 -8.16 -5.52 6.14
N SER A 27 -8.20 -4.45 5.36
CA SER A 27 -8.99 -3.25 5.68
C SER A 27 -9.60 -2.65 4.42
N TYR A 28 -10.82 -2.15 4.54
CA TYR A 28 -11.46 -1.31 3.54
C TYR A 28 -11.64 0.08 4.16
N ILE A 29 -11.18 1.12 3.45
CA ILE A 29 -11.28 2.51 3.88
C ILE A 29 -12.18 3.23 2.87
N ASP A 30 -13.34 3.69 3.32
CA ASP A 30 -14.37 4.34 2.47
C ASP A 30 -14.12 5.85 2.32
N LEU A 31 -12.85 6.22 2.09
CA LEU A 31 -12.39 7.59 1.91
C LEU A 31 -11.41 7.67 0.73
N VAL A 32 -11.30 8.85 0.13
CA VAL A 32 -10.30 9.16 -0.91
C VAL A 32 -8.90 8.72 -0.42
N PRO A 33 -8.15 7.93 -1.19
CA PRO A 33 -6.82 7.46 -0.79
C PRO A 33 -5.87 8.60 -0.42
N ASP A 34 -5.18 8.46 0.71
CA ASP A 34 -4.20 9.41 1.26
C ASP A 34 -2.81 9.28 0.61
N LEU A 35 -2.74 8.75 -0.62
CA LEU A 35 -1.47 8.58 -1.33
C LEU A 35 -0.91 9.95 -1.77
N PRO A 36 0.35 10.29 -1.41
CA PRO A 36 0.89 11.63 -1.63
C PRO A 36 1.31 11.92 -3.08
N ALA A 37 1.14 10.96 -3.99
CA ALA A 37 1.36 11.07 -5.44
C ALA A 37 0.58 9.94 -6.16
N PRO A 38 0.29 10.05 -7.47
CA PRO A 38 -0.31 8.95 -8.24
C PRO A 38 0.66 7.77 -8.38
N LEU A 39 0.13 6.56 -8.55
CA LEU A 39 0.95 5.34 -8.74
C LEU A 39 1.85 5.38 -9.99
N SER A 40 1.52 6.23 -10.97
CA SER A 40 2.32 6.47 -12.18
C SER A 40 3.55 7.33 -11.94
N ASP A 41 3.59 8.13 -10.87
CA ASP A 41 4.75 8.94 -10.46
C ASP A 41 5.41 8.29 -9.23
N ILE A 42 6.04 7.13 -9.47
CA ILE A 42 6.60 6.30 -8.40
C ILE A 42 7.75 6.98 -7.66
N ASP A 43 8.47 7.91 -8.29
CA ASP A 43 9.63 8.55 -7.67
C ASP A 43 9.21 9.72 -6.75
N THR A 44 8.22 10.54 -7.15
CA THR A 44 7.58 11.46 -6.21
C THR A 44 6.88 10.70 -5.09
N LEU A 45 6.17 9.61 -5.40
CA LEU A 45 5.49 8.77 -4.40
C LEU A 45 6.48 8.23 -3.36
N ARG A 46 7.60 7.66 -3.81
CA ARG A 46 8.70 7.17 -2.95
C ARG A 46 9.24 8.26 -2.05
N ARG A 47 9.60 9.42 -2.60
CA ARG A 47 10.13 10.55 -1.83
C ARG A 47 9.14 11.00 -0.74
N ARG A 48 7.89 11.24 -1.10
CA ARG A 48 6.86 11.68 -0.15
C ARG A 48 6.53 10.63 0.91
N LEU A 49 6.52 9.34 0.54
CA LEU A 49 6.37 8.26 1.51
C LEU A 49 7.57 8.18 2.48
N THR A 50 8.80 8.44 2.02
CA THR A 50 9.97 8.55 2.90
C THR A 50 9.85 9.74 3.86
N GLU A 51 9.44 10.92 3.36
CA GLU A 51 9.20 12.11 4.17
C GLU A 51 8.14 11.87 5.27
N LEU A 52 7.01 11.24 4.93
CA LEU A 52 5.95 10.89 5.89
C LEU A 52 6.40 9.81 6.89
N GLN A 53 7.06 8.75 6.43
CA GLN A 53 7.51 7.65 7.30
C GLN A 53 8.61 8.09 8.27
N ALA A 54 9.37 9.14 7.94
CA ALA A 54 10.46 9.66 8.75
C ALA A 54 10.01 10.10 10.16
N GLU A 55 8.74 10.48 10.36
CA GLU A 55 8.22 10.90 11.68
C GLU A 55 8.28 9.80 12.73
N PHE A 56 8.03 8.53 12.34
CA PHE A 56 7.88 7.40 13.26
C PHE A 56 8.72 6.16 12.91
N GLY A 57 9.40 6.14 11.76
CA GLY A 57 10.20 5.00 11.33
C GLY A 57 11.15 5.30 10.17
N CYS A 58 11.23 4.36 9.24
CA CYS A 58 11.95 4.48 7.97
C CYS A 58 11.22 3.66 6.90
N LEU A 59 11.12 4.20 5.68
CA LEU A 59 10.70 3.43 4.51
C LEU A 59 11.87 2.53 4.07
N ILE A 60 11.58 1.34 3.56
CA ILE A 60 12.58 0.39 3.06
C ILE A 60 12.44 0.26 1.54
N GLU A 61 11.22 -0.05 1.10
CA GLU A 61 10.87 -0.29 -0.30
C GLU A 61 9.49 0.32 -0.61
N ALA A 62 9.32 0.83 -1.83
CA ALA A 62 8.01 1.17 -2.38
C ALA A 62 7.99 0.92 -3.89
N HIS A 63 6.91 0.29 -4.36
CA HIS A 63 6.74 -0.18 -5.73
C HIS A 63 5.29 -0.02 -6.18
N ALA A 64 5.07 0.53 -7.38
CA ALA A 64 3.83 0.33 -8.10
C ALA A 64 3.83 -1.09 -8.67
N ILE A 65 2.77 -1.86 -8.38
CA ILE A 65 2.57 -3.24 -8.84
C ILE A 65 1.14 -3.42 -9.37
N SER A 66 0.86 -4.60 -9.91
CA SER A 66 -0.52 -5.04 -10.19
C SER A 66 -0.88 -6.23 -9.32
N VAL A 67 -2.08 -6.20 -8.72
CA VAL A 67 -2.66 -7.31 -7.95
C VAL A 67 -4.03 -7.62 -8.54
N ASP A 68 -4.21 -8.83 -9.05
CA ASP A 68 -5.43 -9.25 -9.77
C ASP A 68 -5.85 -8.25 -10.87
N SER A 69 -4.87 -7.83 -11.68
CA SER A 69 -4.98 -6.80 -12.72
C SER A 69 -5.33 -5.38 -12.23
N GLN A 70 -5.43 -5.12 -10.91
CA GLN A 70 -5.63 -3.77 -10.37
C GLN A 70 -4.29 -3.10 -10.02
N PRO A 71 -4.06 -1.83 -10.39
CA PRO A 71 -2.91 -1.06 -9.91
C PRO A 71 -2.88 -0.95 -8.39
N ALA A 72 -1.72 -1.13 -7.79
CA ALA A 72 -1.54 -1.09 -6.35
C ALA A 72 -0.16 -0.53 -5.93
N LEU A 73 -0.10 0.08 -4.76
CA LEU A 73 1.16 0.39 -4.08
C LEU A 73 1.54 -0.76 -3.16
N LEU A 74 2.71 -1.36 -3.36
CA LEU A 74 3.38 -2.21 -2.38
C LEU A 74 4.43 -1.37 -1.65
N ARG A 75 4.43 -1.40 -0.31
CA ARG A 75 5.42 -0.71 0.53
C ARG A 75 5.94 -1.59 1.66
N LEU A 76 7.22 -1.42 2.01
CA LEU A 76 7.83 -2.00 3.21
C LEU A 76 8.47 -0.92 4.06
N GLU A 77 8.31 -1.08 5.38
CA GLU A 77 8.59 -0.08 6.40
C GLU A 77 9.19 -0.76 7.64
N LYS A 78 9.96 0.00 8.42
CA LYS A 78 10.34 -0.36 9.80
C LYS A 78 10.04 0.77 10.78
N PHE A 79 9.77 0.42 12.03
CA PHE A 79 9.45 1.32 13.14
C PHE A 79 9.89 0.69 14.48
N PRO A 80 10.17 1.47 15.54
CA PRO A 80 10.46 0.93 16.85
C PRO A 80 9.19 0.33 17.49
N LEU A 81 9.31 -0.81 18.19
CA LEU A 81 8.18 -1.40 18.92
C LEU A 81 7.87 -0.57 20.17
N ALA A 82 6.64 -0.04 20.26
CA ALA A 82 6.25 0.95 21.27
C ALA A 82 6.38 0.46 22.73
N ASP A 83 6.16 -0.83 22.96
CA ASP A 83 6.12 -1.43 24.30
C ASP A 83 7.43 -2.16 24.67
N GLN A 84 8.53 -1.91 23.96
CA GLN A 84 9.83 -2.53 24.19
C GLN A 84 10.96 -1.49 24.22
N ALA A 85 11.92 -1.65 25.13
CA ALA A 85 13.09 -0.76 25.21
C ALA A 85 14.03 -0.88 23.98
N THR A 86 13.96 -2.02 23.28
CA THR A 86 14.71 -2.33 22.06
C THR A 86 13.86 -3.20 21.15
N GLY A 87 14.05 -3.11 19.85
CA GLY A 87 13.47 -4.03 18.87
C GLY A 87 12.63 -3.31 17.80
N LEU A 88 12.60 -3.92 16.61
CA LEU A 88 11.94 -3.33 15.45
C LEU A 88 10.67 -4.10 15.03
N GLY A 89 9.64 -3.34 14.66
CA GLY A 89 8.52 -3.84 13.89
C GLY A 89 8.78 -3.56 12.41
N PHE A 90 8.52 -4.56 11.57
CA PHE A 90 8.56 -4.40 10.12
C PHE A 90 7.15 -4.57 9.59
N THR A 91 6.71 -3.70 8.69
CA THR A 91 5.44 -3.89 7.97
C THR A 91 5.63 -3.90 6.48
N ALA A 92 4.98 -4.87 5.83
CA ALA A 92 4.73 -4.86 4.40
C ALA A 92 3.24 -4.59 4.16
N GLY A 93 2.90 -3.84 3.12
CA GLY A 93 1.51 -3.55 2.80
C GLY A 93 1.26 -3.39 1.31
N ILE A 94 0.07 -3.78 0.89
CA ILE A 94 -0.49 -3.53 -0.45
C ILE A 94 -1.71 -2.63 -0.26
N VAL A 95 -1.74 -1.49 -0.95
CA VAL A 95 -2.88 -0.59 -1.07
C VAL A 95 -3.37 -0.66 -2.52
N VAL A 96 -4.62 -1.03 -2.73
CA VAL A 96 -5.31 -0.96 -4.03
C VAL A 96 -6.23 0.27 -3.99
N PRO A 97 -5.83 1.43 -4.54
CA PRO A 97 -6.59 2.66 -4.45
C PRO A 97 -7.66 2.77 -5.55
N LYS A 98 -8.81 3.33 -5.18
CA LYS A 98 -9.91 3.73 -6.06
C LYS A 98 -10.25 5.20 -5.81
N ALA A 99 -11.03 5.84 -6.68
CA ALA A 99 -11.26 7.29 -6.62
C ALA A 99 -11.80 7.79 -5.26
N GLY A 100 -12.61 6.98 -4.56
CA GLY A 100 -13.20 7.34 -3.26
C GLY A 100 -12.99 6.33 -2.14
N CYS A 101 -12.17 5.29 -2.34
CA CYS A 101 -11.92 4.26 -1.32
C CYS A 101 -10.60 3.51 -1.55
N SER A 102 -10.16 2.70 -0.59
CA SER A 102 -9.01 1.80 -0.72
C SER A 102 -9.28 0.43 -0.09
N ALA A 103 -8.77 -0.62 -0.75
CA ALA A 103 -8.58 -1.93 -0.12
C ALA A 103 -7.11 -2.08 0.27
N ILE A 104 -6.84 -2.45 1.52
CA ILE A 104 -5.49 -2.52 2.09
C ILE A 104 -5.28 -3.90 2.72
N VAL A 105 -4.18 -4.57 2.36
CA VAL A 105 -3.62 -5.67 3.14
C VAL A 105 -2.36 -5.16 3.81
N LYS A 106 -2.27 -5.25 5.14
CA LYS A 106 -1.06 -4.93 5.92
C LYS A 106 -0.60 -6.15 6.68
N ILE A 107 0.70 -6.38 6.67
CA ILE A 107 1.40 -7.52 7.26
C ILE A 107 2.41 -6.92 8.23
N MET A 108 2.32 -7.26 9.51
CA MET A 108 3.21 -6.80 10.57
C MET A 108 4.01 -7.99 11.08
N CYS A 109 5.33 -7.91 10.93
CA CYS A 109 6.29 -8.90 11.41
C CYS A 109 7.13 -8.25 12.52
N PRO A 110 6.89 -8.56 13.80
CA PRO A 110 7.70 -8.05 14.88
C PRO A 110 9.03 -8.81 14.95
N GLU A 111 10.08 -8.14 15.38
CA GLU A 111 11.27 -8.81 15.90
C GLU A 111 10.92 -9.55 17.20
N THR A 112 11.47 -10.76 17.35
CA THR A 112 11.14 -11.69 18.44
C THR A 112 12.43 -12.30 18.99
N GLY A 113 12.63 -12.25 20.30
CA GLY A 113 13.86 -12.75 20.93
C GLY A 113 14.95 -11.68 20.95
N ARG A 114 16.14 -12.01 20.45
CA ARG A 114 17.29 -11.08 20.44
C ARG A 114 17.21 -10.13 19.25
N SER A 115 17.22 -8.82 19.53
CA SER A 115 17.20 -7.78 18.51
C SER A 115 18.55 -7.56 17.82
N GLY A 116 18.54 -7.07 16.58
CA GLY A 116 19.74 -6.57 15.87
C GLY A 116 20.72 -7.66 15.39
N VAL A 117 20.29 -8.93 15.38
CA VAL A 117 21.14 -10.07 14.99
C VAL A 117 21.59 -9.97 13.53
N ARG A 118 20.69 -9.51 12.65
CA ARG A 118 20.99 -9.31 11.23
C ARG A 118 22.04 -8.21 11.05
N GLU A 119 21.84 -7.06 11.67
CA GLU A 119 22.75 -5.93 11.63
C GLU A 119 24.15 -6.32 12.11
N ALA A 120 24.24 -6.97 13.27
CA ALA A 120 25.52 -7.43 13.83
C ALA A 120 26.27 -8.40 12.88
N ALA A 121 25.53 -9.23 12.13
CA ALA A 121 26.11 -10.16 11.15
C ALA A 121 26.43 -9.51 9.78
N VAL A 122 25.84 -8.35 9.46
CA VAL A 122 26.12 -7.57 8.24
C VAL A 122 27.29 -6.60 8.45
N VAL A 123 27.43 -5.97 9.63
CA VAL A 123 28.54 -5.06 10.00
C VAL A 123 29.93 -5.57 9.54
N PRO A 124 30.39 -6.80 9.83
CA PRO A 124 31.72 -7.25 9.44
C PRO A 124 31.89 -7.46 7.92
N LYS A 125 30.79 -7.47 7.15
CA LYS A 125 30.80 -7.68 5.68
C LYS A 125 30.83 -6.36 4.90
N VAL A 126 30.33 -5.27 5.49
CA VAL A 126 30.22 -3.95 4.82
C VAL A 126 31.04 -2.86 5.51
N GLY A 127 31.44 -3.06 6.76
CA GLY A 127 32.08 -2.06 7.61
C GLY A 127 31.07 -1.11 8.25
N PHE A 128 31.27 -0.75 9.52
CA PHE A 128 30.31 0.06 10.30
C PHE A 128 29.96 1.40 9.63
N ALA A 129 30.95 2.07 9.01
CA ALA A 129 30.75 3.34 8.30
C ALA A 129 29.75 3.26 7.13
N ASN A 130 29.55 2.07 6.55
CA ASN A 130 28.64 1.84 5.42
C ASN A 130 27.29 1.26 5.84
N MET A 131 27.02 1.10 7.15
CA MET A 131 25.76 0.52 7.65
C MET A 131 24.56 1.42 7.38
N PHE A 132 24.75 2.75 7.45
CA PHE A 132 23.67 3.74 7.43
C PHE A 132 23.90 4.78 6.33
N PRO A 133 23.84 4.39 5.04
CA PRO A 133 23.95 5.35 3.94
C PRO A 133 22.71 6.26 3.89
N PRO A 134 22.79 7.42 3.20
CA PRO A 134 21.63 8.27 2.95
C PRO A 134 20.46 7.49 2.32
N HIS A 135 19.23 7.88 2.64
CA HIS A 135 18.04 7.18 2.17
C HIS A 135 17.91 7.30 0.64
N PRO A 136 17.74 6.21 -0.14
CA PRO A 136 17.85 6.23 -1.60
C PRO A 136 16.81 7.12 -2.29
N TYR A 137 15.61 7.29 -1.71
CA TYR A 137 14.53 8.11 -2.28
C TYR A 137 14.48 9.56 -1.79
N ALA A 138 15.23 9.90 -0.73
CA ALA A 138 15.29 11.24 -0.14
C ALA A 138 16.56 11.38 0.73
N PRO A 139 17.75 11.53 0.13
CA PRO A 139 19.03 11.51 0.85
C PRO A 139 19.18 12.57 1.94
N GLU A 140 18.41 13.65 1.84
CA GLU A 140 18.34 14.76 2.80
C GLU A 140 17.50 14.46 4.05
N VAL A 141 16.61 13.47 3.99
CA VAL A 141 15.65 13.16 5.07
C VAL A 141 16.35 12.40 6.20
N LYS A 142 16.21 12.93 7.43
CA LYS A 142 16.67 12.31 8.67
C LYS A 142 15.46 11.89 9.50
N GLY A 143 15.05 10.63 9.37
CA GLY A 143 13.91 10.07 10.10
C GLY A 143 14.24 9.51 11.48
N LYS A 144 13.19 9.03 12.16
CA LYS A 144 13.23 8.39 13.48
C LYS A 144 14.12 7.15 13.50
N LEU A 145 14.20 6.43 12.38
CA LEU A 145 15.16 5.36 12.14
C LEU A 145 15.99 5.68 10.88
N PRO A 146 17.29 5.33 10.85
CA PRO A 146 18.09 5.46 9.64
C PRO A 146 17.72 4.38 8.62
N TYR A 147 17.90 4.70 7.33
CA TYR A 147 18.03 3.67 6.29
C TYR A 147 19.25 2.80 6.61
N ASN A 148 19.14 1.48 6.41
CA ASN A 148 20.16 0.53 6.84
C ASN A 148 20.47 -0.48 5.72
N ILE A 149 21.75 -0.63 5.38
CA ILE A 149 22.19 -1.57 4.34
C ILE A 149 21.91 -3.04 4.68
N ALA A 150 21.63 -3.35 5.95
CA ALA A 150 21.17 -4.67 6.39
C ALA A 150 19.71 -4.96 5.98
N ASP A 151 18.90 -3.94 5.70
CA ASP A 151 17.52 -4.13 5.22
C ASP A 151 17.48 -4.71 3.79
N ASP A 152 18.55 -4.57 3.01
CA ASP A 152 18.65 -5.04 1.62
C ASP A 152 18.24 -6.52 1.45
N ALA A 153 17.40 -6.79 0.45
CA ALA A 153 16.88 -8.11 0.13
C ALA A 153 17.97 -9.16 -0.15
N ARG A 154 19.18 -8.76 -0.56
CA ARG A 154 20.33 -9.67 -0.75
C ARG A 154 20.72 -10.45 0.52
N TRP A 155 20.35 -9.95 1.70
CA TRP A 155 20.62 -10.61 2.98
C TRP A 155 19.57 -11.64 3.36
N ASP A 156 18.36 -11.58 2.80
CA ASP A 156 17.23 -12.41 3.20
C ASP A 156 17.50 -13.94 3.19
N PRO A 157 18.24 -14.51 2.22
CA PRO A 157 18.59 -15.94 2.23
C PRO A 157 19.44 -16.37 3.45
N GLN A 158 20.15 -15.43 4.09
CA GLN A 158 20.99 -15.70 5.27
C GLN A 158 20.21 -15.55 6.59
N PHE A 159 19.01 -14.97 6.55
CA PHE A 159 18.20 -14.68 7.74
C PHE A 159 16.71 -15.01 7.50
N PRO A 160 16.35 -16.27 7.17
CA PRO A 160 15.00 -16.67 6.74
C PRO A 160 13.89 -16.38 7.77
N ASP A 161 14.26 -16.29 9.05
CA ASP A 161 13.37 -16.01 10.17
C ASP A 161 13.34 -14.54 10.60
N HIS A 162 14.17 -13.68 10.00
CA HIS A 162 14.19 -12.25 10.31
C HIS A 162 12.87 -11.59 9.89
N PRO A 163 12.26 -10.72 10.70
CA PRO A 163 10.94 -10.13 10.43
C PRO A 163 10.81 -9.49 9.05
N LEU A 164 11.83 -8.78 8.55
CA LEU A 164 11.80 -8.22 7.19
C LEU A 164 11.73 -9.30 6.09
N THR A 165 12.43 -10.42 6.24
CA THR A 165 12.33 -11.56 5.30
C THR A 165 10.96 -12.21 5.36
N ARG A 166 10.41 -12.38 6.57
CA ARG A 166 9.05 -12.90 6.73
C ARG A 166 8.03 -11.96 6.06
N ALA A 167 8.16 -10.65 6.25
CA ALA A 167 7.31 -9.64 5.62
C ALA A 167 7.40 -9.66 4.09
N ARG A 168 8.61 -9.70 3.51
CA ARG A 168 8.82 -9.84 2.05
C ARG A 168 8.26 -11.15 1.51
N ARG A 169 8.48 -12.28 2.19
CA ARG A 169 7.93 -13.60 1.81
C ARG A 169 6.40 -13.57 1.79
N TRP A 170 5.79 -13.06 2.85
CA TRP A 170 4.34 -12.91 2.97
C TRP A 170 3.75 -11.99 1.91
N ILE A 171 4.29 -10.78 1.72
CA ILE A 171 3.72 -9.82 0.76
C ILE A 171 3.92 -10.26 -0.69
N THR A 172 5.01 -10.98 -1.00
CA THR A 172 5.25 -11.63 -2.29
C THR A 172 4.25 -12.76 -2.55
N HIS A 173 3.88 -13.52 -1.51
CA HIS A 173 2.85 -14.54 -1.63
C HIS A 173 1.47 -13.90 -1.88
N VAL A 174 1.07 -12.95 -1.02
CA VAL A 174 -0.22 -12.24 -1.12
C VAL A 174 -0.38 -11.52 -2.46
N SER A 175 0.66 -10.85 -2.99
CA SER A 175 0.56 -10.16 -4.29
C SER A 175 0.25 -11.08 -5.47
N ARG A 176 0.55 -12.38 -5.34
CA ARG A 176 0.30 -13.41 -6.37
C ARG A 176 -1.00 -14.18 -6.15
N THR A 177 -1.38 -14.43 -4.89
CA THR A 177 -2.55 -15.25 -4.53
C THR A 177 -3.81 -14.44 -4.23
N ALA A 178 -3.70 -13.13 -3.99
CA ALA A 178 -4.86 -12.29 -3.74
C ALA A 178 -5.81 -12.25 -4.95
N ARG A 179 -7.10 -12.19 -4.64
CA ARG A 179 -8.21 -11.92 -5.56
C ARG A 179 -9.04 -10.74 -5.07
N ILE A 180 -9.34 -9.83 -5.99
CA ILE A 180 -10.11 -8.61 -5.76
C ILE A 180 -11.58 -8.87 -6.09
N ASP A 181 -12.50 -8.37 -5.27
CA ASP A 181 -13.94 -8.47 -5.55
C ASP A 181 -14.25 -7.72 -6.86
N PRO A 182 -14.93 -8.35 -7.85
CA PRO A 182 -15.23 -7.71 -9.13
C PRO A 182 -15.96 -6.37 -9.01
N ARG A 183 -16.78 -6.19 -7.97
CA ARG A 183 -17.50 -4.93 -7.69
C ARG A 183 -16.54 -3.82 -7.27
N PHE A 184 -15.53 -4.17 -6.46
CA PHE A 184 -14.45 -3.25 -6.11
C PHE A 184 -13.55 -2.96 -7.33
N ALA A 185 -13.21 -3.98 -8.12
CA ALA A 185 -12.42 -3.84 -9.33
C ALA A 185 -13.08 -2.88 -10.35
N ALA A 186 -14.40 -2.90 -10.45
CA ALA A 186 -15.20 -2.02 -11.32
C ALA A 186 -15.28 -0.55 -10.84
N LEU A 187 -14.83 -0.22 -9.63
CA LEU A 187 -14.84 1.17 -9.14
C LEU A 187 -13.85 2.05 -9.94
N PRO A 188 -14.12 3.37 -10.08
CA PRO A 188 -13.25 4.30 -10.79
C PRO A 188 -11.81 4.31 -10.24
N PRO A 189 -10.79 4.39 -11.11
CA PRO A 189 -9.39 4.41 -10.68
C PRO A 189 -9.07 5.68 -9.89
N PHE A 190 -8.13 5.58 -8.95
CA PHE A 190 -7.59 6.74 -8.25
C PHE A 190 -6.69 7.56 -9.20
N PRO A 191 -6.98 8.86 -9.44
CA PRO A 191 -6.21 9.68 -10.38
C PRO A 191 -4.89 10.21 -9.80
N GLY A 192 -4.70 10.12 -8.48
CA GLY A 192 -3.69 10.87 -7.73
C GLY A 192 -4.35 11.80 -6.70
N PRO A 193 -3.56 12.41 -5.79
CA PRO A 193 -4.07 13.40 -4.85
C PRO A 193 -4.61 14.64 -5.58
N ALA A 194 -5.67 15.24 -5.05
CA ALA A 194 -6.25 16.46 -5.60
C ALA A 194 -5.22 17.60 -5.59
N GLY A 195 -4.82 18.09 -6.76
CA GLY A 195 -3.75 19.06 -6.94
C GLY A 195 -2.47 18.51 -7.59
N ALA A 196 -2.38 17.20 -7.86
CA ALA A 196 -1.39 16.65 -8.79
C ALA A 196 -1.75 17.03 -10.23
N GLU A 197 -1.45 18.28 -10.61
CA GLU A 197 -1.55 18.74 -12.00
C GLU A 197 -0.62 17.89 -12.86
N ALA A 198 -1.18 17.20 -13.86
CA ALA A 198 -0.39 16.35 -14.75
C ALA A 198 0.70 17.20 -15.42
N PRO A 199 1.94 16.70 -15.58
CA PRO A 199 2.98 17.40 -16.32
C PRO A 199 2.55 17.53 -17.79
N THR A 200 1.89 18.64 -18.11
CA THR A 200 1.52 18.99 -19.47
C THR A 200 2.78 19.34 -20.22
N GLY A 201 3.38 18.31 -20.83
CA GLY A 201 4.54 18.42 -21.71
C GLY A 201 4.24 19.21 -22.97
N LYS A 202 4.04 20.53 -22.84
CA LYS A 202 4.14 21.47 -23.95
C LYS A 202 5.60 21.56 -24.36
N ALA A 203 5.96 20.79 -25.37
CA ALA A 203 7.20 20.99 -26.10
C ALA A 203 7.26 22.45 -26.60
N PRO A 204 8.37 23.19 -26.38
CA PRO A 204 8.50 24.54 -26.89
C PRO A 204 8.75 24.51 -28.41
N THR A 205 7.69 24.60 -29.20
CA THR A 205 7.78 24.76 -30.66
C THR A 205 8.27 26.17 -31.01
N GLY A 206 9.57 26.28 -31.29
CA GLY A 206 10.19 27.51 -31.76
C GLY A 206 9.78 27.86 -33.20
N LYS A 207 9.10 29.01 -33.36
CA LYS A 207 9.09 29.92 -34.53
C LYS A 207 9.07 29.32 -35.96
N ALA A 208 7.92 29.44 -36.63
CA ALA A 208 7.87 29.78 -38.07
C ALA A 208 8.23 31.28 -38.27
N ALA A 209 8.45 31.86 -39.45
CA ALA A 209 8.10 31.53 -40.85
C ALA A 209 9.10 32.30 -41.79
N PRO A 210 8.90 32.52 -43.12
CA PRO A 210 7.79 32.13 -44.00
C PRO A 210 8.17 31.62 -45.42
N THR A 211 7.19 31.08 -46.16
CA THR A 211 6.71 31.55 -47.50
C THR A 211 5.79 30.50 -48.16
N GLY A 212 4.85 30.94 -49.01
CA GLY A 212 4.28 30.08 -50.08
C GLY A 212 2.75 29.83 -50.10
N LYS A 213 2.03 30.71 -50.80
CA LYS A 213 0.83 30.50 -51.65
C LYS A 213 -0.26 29.46 -51.26
N ALA A 214 -1.51 29.95 -51.23
CA ALA A 214 -2.73 29.16 -51.48
C ALA A 214 -2.85 28.79 -53.00
N PRO A 215 -3.77 27.88 -53.43
CA PRO A 215 -5.20 28.22 -53.47
C PRO A 215 -6.24 27.06 -53.26
N THR A 216 -7.46 27.47 -52.89
CA THR A 216 -8.78 26.91 -53.25
C THR A 216 -9.07 25.40 -53.25
N GLY A 217 -10.05 25.00 -52.42
CA GLY A 217 -10.89 23.81 -52.63
C GLY A 217 -12.20 23.91 -51.82
N LYS A 218 -13.36 23.84 -52.48
CA LYS A 218 -14.67 23.60 -51.83
C LYS A 218 -14.74 22.10 -51.44
N THR A 219 -15.61 21.64 -50.54
CA THR A 219 -17.02 21.36 -50.83
C THR A 219 -17.75 20.79 -49.60
N GLU A 220 -18.99 21.28 -49.41
CA GLU A 220 -20.21 20.71 -48.77
C GLU A 220 -20.19 19.84 -47.48
N SER A 221 -21.14 20.20 -46.60
CA SER A 221 -21.78 19.37 -45.57
C SER A 221 -22.97 18.61 -46.20
N PRO A 222 -23.55 17.54 -45.60
CA PRO A 222 -24.58 17.80 -44.58
C PRO A 222 -24.76 16.74 -43.46
N ALA A 223 -25.65 17.10 -42.54
CA ALA A 223 -26.06 16.40 -41.33
C ALA A 223 -26.98 15.16 -41.51
N ALA A 224 -26.96 14.29 -40.49
CA ALA A 224 -28.14 13.72 -39.82
C ALA A 224 -27.69 13.19 -38.43
N SER A 225 -28.31 13.36 -37.26
CA SER A 225 -29.69 13.68 -36.78
C SER A 225 -30.42 12.49 -36.13
N VAL A 226 -30.31 12.46 -34.79
CA VAL A 226 -31.34 12.11 -33.78
C VAL A 226 -31.59 10.63 -33.37
N THR A 227 -31.65 10.50 -32.04
CA THR A 227 -31.94 9.42 -31.06
C THR A 227 -33.46 9.05 -30.98
N PRO A 228 -34.07 8.52 -29.87
CA PRO A 228 -33.69 7.47 -28.89
C PRO A 228 -34.84 6.45 -28.57
N VAL A 229 -34.53 5.30 -27.94
CA VAL A 229 -35.48 4.48 -27.12
C VAL A 229 -34.64 3.63 -26.13
N ALA A 230 -35.01 3.23 -24.91
CA ALA A 230 -35.78 3.70 -23.74
C ALA A 230 -35.68 2.56 -22.68
N LYS A 231 -35.89 2.83 -21.38
CA LYS A 231 -35.82 1.83 -20.28
C LYS A 231 -36.96 0.79 -20.32
N PRO A 232 -36.80 -0.32 -19.56
CA PRO A 232 -37.75 -0.55 -18.47
C PRO A 232 -37.12 -1.00 -17.13
N ASP A 233 -37.81 -0.65 -16.05
CA ASP A 233 -37.75 -1.16 -14.66
C ASP A 233 -39.16 -0.92 -14.11
N PRO A 234 -39.86 -1.89 -13.46
CA PRO A 234 -39.72 -2.05 -12.01
C PRO A 234 -39.96 -3.46 -11.42
N GLY A 235 -39.18 -3.82 -10.38
CA GLY A 235 -39.80 -4.14 -9.08
C GLY A 235 -39.74 -5.55 -8.46
N LYS A 236 -39.23 -5.57 -7.21
CA LYS A 236 -39.57 -6.45 -6.06
C LYS A 236 -39.18 -7.94 -6.08
N THR A 237 -38.13 -8.27 -5.32
CA THR A 237 -38.00 -9.34 -4.29
C THR A 237 -36.58 -9.27 -3.70
N THR A 238 -36.20 -9.74 -2.49
CA THR A 238 -36.86 -9.88 -1.16
C THR A 238 -35.71 -9.91 -0.11
N PRO A 239 -35.83 -9.36 1.12
CA PRO A 239 -34.70 -9.33 2.06
C PRO A 239 -34.31 -10.73 2.60
N ILE A 240 -33.00 -10.99 2.70
CA ILE A 240 -32.47 -12.18 3.37
C ILE A 240 -32.55 -11.98 4.89
N PRO A 241 -32.98 -12.97 5.70
CA PRO A 241 -33.10 -12.81 7.15
C PRO A 241 -31.75 -12.64 7.86
N ALA A 242 -31.71 -11.77 8.86
CA ALA A 242 -30.63 -11.77 9.84
C ALA A 242 -30.70 -13.05 10.68
N GLN A 243 -29.63 -13.83 10.74
CA GLN A 243 -29.55 -14.98 11.64
C GLN A 243 -29.02 -14.56 13.01
N THR A 244 -29.76 -14.96 14.04
CA THR A 244 -29.49 -14.69 15.45
C THR A 244 -28.24 -15.38 15.95
N SER A 245 -27.48 -14.65 16.77
CA SER A 245 -26.35 -15.17 17.54
C SER A 245 -26.77 -16.30 18.48
N VAL A 246 -26.07 -17.44 18.41
CA VAL A 246 -26.08 -18.46 19.46
C VAL A 246 -24.82 -18.28 20.29
N SER A 247 -24.97 -18.01 21.57
CA SER A 247 -23.87 -17.79 22.52
C SER A 247 -23.50 -19.09 23.21
N ASP A 248 -22.27 -19.57 23.02
CA ASP A 248 -21.66 -20.60 23.85
C ASP A 248 -20.40 -20.07 24.54
N GLY A 249 -20.33 -20.27 25.85
CA GLY A 249 -19.32 -19.65 26.70
C GLY A 249 -17.97 -20.37 26.64
N LYS A 250 -16.91 -19.64 26.28
CA LYS A 250 -15.53 -20.01 26.62
C LYS A 250 -14.70 -18.76 26.88
N ALA A 251 -13.94 -18.76 27.97
CA ALA A 251 -13.25 -17.58 28.47
C ALA A 251 -12.26 -16.99 27.44
N THR A 252 -12.56 -15.79 26.96
CA THR A 252 -11.69 -15.02 26.07
C THR A 252 -10.58 -14.34 26.87
N VAL A 253 -9.34 -14.80 26.71
CA VAL A 253 -8.17 -13.97 26.99
C VAL A 253 -8.16 -12.86 25.95
N ALA A 254 -8.38 -11.62 26.38
CA ALA A 254 -8.43 -10.48 25.47
C ALA A 254 -7.09 -10.30 24.73
N PRO A 255 -7.09 -10.04 23.41
CA PRO A 255 -5.87 -9.71 22.69
C PRO A 255 -5.27 -8.41 23.25
N PRO A 256 -3.93 -8.26 23.26
CA PRO A 256 -3.29 -7.05 23.76
C PRO A 256 -3.75 -5.83 22.95
N PRO A 257 -3.95 -4.67 23.60
CA PRO A 257 -4.47 -3.49 22.92
C PRO A 257 -3.49 -2.98 21.85
N LEU A 258 -4.02 -2.57 20.70
CA LEU A 258 -3.24 -1.90 19.66
C LEU A 258 -2.48 -0.68 20.22
N PRO A 259 -1.22 -0.45 19.80
CA PRO A 259 -0.43 0.71 20.22
C PRO A 259 -1.17 2.03 20.00
N ARG A 260 -0.92 3.01 20.87
CA ARG A 260 -1.65 4.29 20.90
C ARG A 260 -1.62 5.06 19.57
N ALA A 261 -0.55 4.92 18.78
CA ALA A 261 -0.45 5.48 17.43
C ALA A 261 -1.43 4.83 16.42
N ALA A 262 -1.65 3.51 16.48
CA ALA A 262 -2.62 2.82 15.63
C ALA A 262 -4.07 3.18 15.98
N ARG A 263 -4.34 3.50 17.26
CA ARG A 263 -5.66 4.00 17.71
C ARG A 263 -5.98 5.40 17.19
N ALA A 264 -4.99 6.25 16.97
CA ALA A 264 -5.20 7.61 16.46
C ALA A 264 -5.80 7.61 15.05
N ASN A 265 -5.28 6.79 14.14
CA ASN A 265 -5.83 6.66 12.78
C ASN A 265 -7.22 6.00 12.75
N ALA A 266 -7.53 5.11 13.69
CA ALA A 266 -8.89 4.56 13.81
C ALA A 266 -9.91 5.60 14.33
N ALA A 267 -9.51 6.46 15.28
CA ALA A 267 -10.40 7.47 15.86
C ALA A 267 -10.62 8.70 14.95
N ALA A 268 -9.69 9.00 14.04
CA ALA A 268 -9.81 10.09 13.07
C ALA A 268 -10.82 9.82 11.95
N VAL A 269 -11.25 8.56 11.77
CA VAL A 269 -12.19 8.10 10.72
C VAL A 269 -13.63 7.94 11.27
N SER A 270 -13.90 8.44 12.48
CA SER A 270 -15.23 8.37 13.12
C SER A 270 -15.73 9.74 13.58
N ARG A 271 -15.53 10.78 12.75
CA ARG A 271 -16.16 12.10 12.85
C ARG A 271 -16.55 12.60 11.46
#